data_AF-A0A7J2VXH8-F1
#
_entry.id   AF-A0A7J2VXH8-F1
#
_cell.length_a   1.000
_cell.length_b   1.000
_cell.length_c   1.000
_cell.angle_alpha   90.00
_cell.angle_beta   90.00
_cell.angle_gamma   90.00
#
_symmetry.space_group_name_H-M   'P 1'
#
loop_
_entity.id
_entity.type
_entity.pdbx_description
1 polymer ?
#
loop_
_entity_poly.entity_id
_entity_poly.type
_entity_poly.pdbx_seq_one_letter_code
_entity_poly.pdbx_strand_id
1 'polypeptide(L)' 'MKIGKIEIKEGDKIRFMIGIRIFIGTIKQITEYNDVIVEDLLGNIIAFKPRNAKFIQLLTEEEWNRILERYNQNKK' A
#
# COMPACT_ATOMS: atom_id res chain seq x y z
N MET A 1 -0.55 4.49 12.99
CA MET A 1 -1.60 5.49 12.68
C MET A 1 -2.92 4.77 12.47
N LYS A 2 -4.03 5.28 13.01
CA LYS A 2 -5.37 4.68 12.81
C LYS A 2 -6.11 5.37 11.66
N ILE A 3 -6.55 4.60 10.67
CA ILE A 3 -7.38 5.06 9.56
C ILE A 3 -8.71 4.31 9.63
N GLY A 4 -9.75 5.00 10.10
CA GLY A 4 -11.04 4.36 10.38
C GLY A 4 -10.90 3.28 11.46
N LYS A 5 -11.10 2.02 11.08
CA LYS A 5 -10.95 0.85 11.98
C LYS A 5 -9.61 0.14 11.86
N ILE A 6 -8.79 0.52 10.88
CA ILE A 6 -7.53 -0.16 10.57
C ILE A 6 -6.38 0.61 11.21
N GLU A 7 -5.44 -0.11 11.80
CA GLU A 7 -4.17 0.44 12.24
C GLU A 7 -3.10 0.09 11.21
N ILE A 8 -2.37 1.10 10.76
CA ILE A 8 -1.24 0.96 9.84
C ILE A 8 0.06 1.43 10.50
N LYS A 9 1.17 0.77 10.16
CA LYS A 9 2.53 1.13 10.59
C LYS A 9 3.53 0.97 9.45
N GLU A 10 4.73 1.50 9.67
CA GLU A 10 5.85 1.30 8.75
C GLU A 10 6.18 -0.20 8.63
N GLY A 11 6.48 -0.63 7.41
CA GLY A 11 6.71 -2.03 7.06
C GLY A 11 5.45 -2.82 6.69
N ASP A 12 4.24 -2.31 6.95
CA ASP A 12 3.02 -3.00 6.54
C ASP A 12 2.87 -3.02 5.02
N LYS A 13 2.42 -4.16 4.51
CA LYS A 13 2.04 -4.36 3.12
C LYS A 13 0.58 -3.97 2.95
N ILE A 14 0.30 -3.08 2.01
CA ILE A 14 -1.06 -2.59 1.80
C ILE A 14 -1.49 -2.62 0.34
N ARG A 15 -2.79 -2.83 0.15
CA ARG A 15 -3.52 -2.53 -1.08
C ARG A 15 -4.42 -1.34 -0.81
N PHE A 16 -4.38 -0.33 -1.66
CA PHE A 16 -5.18 0.88 -1.49
C PHE A 16 -5.65 1.41 -2.84
N MET A 17 -6.74 2.18 -2.82
CA MET A 17 -7.31 2.78 -4.03
C MET A 17 -7.39 4.28 -3.89
N ILE A 18 -6.83 5.02 -4.86
CA ILE A 18 -6.94 6.48 -4.96
C ILE A 18 -7.60 6.80 -6.30
N GLY A 19 -8.71 7.53 -6.27
CA GLY A 19 -9.52 7.80 -7.46
C GLY A 19 -10.10 6.50 -8.05
N ILE A 20 -9.58 6.08 -9.20
CA ILE A 20 -9.93 4.82 -9.89
C ILE A 20 -8.79 3.79 -9.94
N ARG A 21 -7.60 4.15 -9.44
CA ARG A 21 -6.40 3.32 -9.53
C ARG A 21 -6.19 2.55 -8.24
N ILE A 22 -5.83 1.27 -8.37
CA ILE A 22 -5.41 0.42 -7.25
C ILE A 22 -3.90 0.38 -7.23
N PHE A 23 -3.34 0.56 -6.05
CA PHE A 23 -1.93 0.50 -5.77
C PHE A 23 -1.67 -0.57 -4.72
N ILE A 24 -0.51 -1.22 -4.83
CA ILE A 24 -0.07 -2.27 -3.93
C ILE A 24 1.39 -1.99 -3.61
N GLY A 25 1.73 -1.95 -2.33
CA GLY A 25 3.06 -1.56 -1.89
C GLY A 25 3.29 -1.73 -0.40
N THR A 26 4.48 -1.37 0.05
CA THR A 26 4.90 -1.41 1.45
C THR A 26 5.00 0.00 2.01
N ILE A 27 4.43 0.25 3.19
CA ILE A 27 4.52 1.54 3.87
C ILE A 27 5.98 1.75 4.29
N LYS A 28 6.61 2.79 3.76
CA LYS A 28 7.97 3.20 4.14
C LYS A 28 7.96 4.15 5.31
N GLN A 29 7.04 5.10 5.30
CA GLN A 29 7.02 6.15 6.30
C GLN A 29 5.60 6.70 6.46
N ILE A 30 5.26 7.06 7.69
CA ILE A 30 4.10 7.90 7.98
C ILE A 30 4.63 9.22 8.52
N THR A 31 4.43 10.29 7.76
CA THR A 31 4.96 11.61 8.13
C THR A 31 4.18 12.24 9.29
N GLU A 32 4.78 13.24 9.94
CA GLU A 32 4.14 14.02 11.01
C GLU A 32 2.85 14.74 10.56
N TYR A 33 2.73 15.01 9.26
CA TYR A 33 1.53 15.60 8.63
C TYR A 33 0.49 14.55 8.19
N ASN A 34 0.63 13.31 8.67
CA ASN A 34 -0.22 12.16 8.37
C ASN A 34 -0.27 11.78 6.88
N ASP A 35 0.76 12.13 6.10
CA ASP A 35 0.96 11.57 4.77
C ASP A 35 1.57 10.17 4.87
N VAL A 36 1.02 9.23 4.09
CA VAL A 36 1.49 7.86 4.00
C VAL A 36 2.36 7.74 2.76
N ILE A 37 3.62 7.33 2.95
CA ILE A 37 4.60 7.08 1.90
C ILE A 37 4.70 5.58 1.70
N VAL A 38 4.41 5.13 0.49
CA VAL A 38 4.41 3.73 0.09
C VAL A 38 5.39 3.52 -1.05
N GLU A 39 6.18 2.46 -0.98
CA GLU A 39 6.94 1.97 -2.14
C GLU A 39 6.14 0.85 -2.81
N ASP A 40 5.81 1.00 -4.09
CA ASP A 40 5.11 -0.02 -4.85
C ASP A 40 6.01 -1.21 -5.23
N LEU A 41 5.43 -2.23 -5.85
CA LEU A 41 6.16 -3.43 -6.31
C LEU A 41 7.26 -3.15 -7.35
N LEU A 42 7.25 -1.97 -7.96
CA LEU A 42 8.19 -1.52 -8.97
C LEU A 42 9.28 -0.59 -8.39
N GLY A 43 9.23 -0.26 -7.11
CA GLY A 43 10.13 0.69 -6.47
C GLY A 43 9.70 2.16 -6.64
N ASN A 44 8.51 2.42 -7.18
CA ASN A 44 7.98 3.79 -7.25
C ASN A 44 7.46 4.23 -5.89
N ILE A 45 7.73 5.48 -5.55
CA ILE A 45 7.21 6.10 -4.32
C ILE A 45 5.85 6.73 -4.59
N ILE A 46 4.88 6.37 -3.77
CA ILE A 46 3.52 6.90 -3.77
C ILE A 46 3.28 7.55 -2.42
N ALA A 47 3.10 8.87 -2.43
CA ALA A 47 2.69 9.63 -1.25
C ALA A 47 1.21 10.00 -1.36
N PHE A 48 0.45 9.76 -0.29
CA PHE A 48 -0.96 10.15 -0.26
C PHE A 48 -1.46 10.46 1.15
N LYS A 49 -2.49 11.31 1.23
CA LYS A 49 -3.28 11.48 2.46
C LYS A 49 -4.32 10.37 2.56
N PRO A 50 -4.47 9.70 3.72
CA PRO A 50 -5.48 8.67 3.94
C PRO A 50 -6.90 9.05 3.51
N ARG A 51 -7.28 10.33 3.69
CA ARG A 51 -8.60 10.84 3.27
C ARG A 51 -8.87 10.76 1.75
N ASN A 52 -7.82 10.68 0.94
CA ASN A 52 -7.91 10.57 -0.51
C ASN A 52 -8.07 9.10 -0.97
N ALA A 53 -7.80 8.14 -0.07
CA ALA A 53 -7.96 6.73 -0.37
C ALA A 53 -9.43 6.34 -0.18
N LYS A 54 -10.01 5.69 -1.19
CA LYS A 54 -11.35 5.08 -1.09
C LYS A 54 -11.36 3.89 -0.15
N PHE A 55 -10.28 3.11 -0.16
CA PHE A 55 -10.04 2.05 0.82
C PHE A 55 -8.55 1.83 1.00
N ILE A 56 -8.21 1.24 2.15
CA ILE A 56 -6.89 0.71 2.47
C ILE A 56 -7.13 -0.67 3.09
N GLN A 57 -6.38 -1.66 2.64
CA GLN A 57 -6.43 -3.04 3.10
C GLN A 57 -5.00 -3.48 3.46
N LEU A 58 -4.80 -3.97 4.68
CA LEU A 58 -3.57 -4.68 5.05
C LEU A 58 -3.54 -6.02 4.34
N LEU A 59 -2.39 -6.37 3.79
CA LEU A 59 -2.14 -7.65 3.14
C LEU A 59 -1.38 -8.57 4.07
N THR A 60 -1.78 -9.84 4.12
CA THR A 60 -0.96 -10.87 4.77
C THR A 60 0.27 -11.20 3.93
N GLU A 61 1.27 -11.85 4.53
CA GLU A 61 2.43 -12.37 3.80
C GLU A 61 2.02 -13.29 2.65
N GLU A 62 1.02 -14.15 2.86
CA GLU A 62 0.52 -15.06 1.82
C GLU A 62 -0.13 -14.31 0.65
N GLU A 63 -0.95 -13.29 0.93
CA GLU A 63 -1.58 -12.47 -0.11
C GLU A 63 -0.52 -11.69 -0.90
N TRP A 64 0.47 -11.14 -0.20
CA TRP A 64 1.58 -10.42 -0.80
C TRP A 64 2.40 -11.30 -1.75
N ASN A 65 2.78 -12.50 -1.31
CA ASN A 65 3.54 -13.45 -2.11
C ASN A 65 2.76 -13.87 -3.36
N ARG A 66 1.46 -14.13 -3.25
CA ARG A 66 0.59 -14.43 -4.42
C ARG A 66 0.55 -13.28 -5.43
N ILE A 67 0.55 -12.03 -4.96
CA ILE A 67 0.59 -10.85 -5.84
C ILE A 67 1.94 -10.77 -6.55
N LEU A 68 3.04 -10.96 -5.81
CA LEU A 68 4.40 -10.97 -6.36
C LEU A 68 4.58 -12.05 -7.44
N GLU A 69 4.10 -13.27 -7.19
CA GLU A 69 4.17 -14.38 -8.15
C GLU A 69 3.46 -14.02 -9.46
N ARG A 70 2.21 -13.51 -9.38
CA ARG A 70 1.45 -13.08 -10.56
C ARG A 70 2.14 -11.94 -11.30
N TYR A 71 2.72 -11.00 -10.56
CA TYR A 71 3.45 -9.89 -11.15
C TYR A 71 4.68 -10.36 -11.93
N ASN A 72 5.44 -11.30 -11.36
CA ASN A 72 6.64 -11.86 -11.99
C ASN A 72 6.30 -12.77 -13.18
N GLN A 73 5.17 -13.48 -13.15
CA GLN A 73 4.71 -14.31 -14.28
C GLN A 73 4.33 -13.47 -15.50
N ASN A 74 3.72 -12.29 -15.30
CA ASN A 74 3.35 -11.37 -16.38
C ASN A 74 4.51 -10.55 -16.96
N LYS A 75 5.73 -10.68 -16.40
CA LYS A 75 6.95 -10.03 -16.91
C LYS A 75 7.70 -10.88 -17.95
N LYS A 76 7.28 -12.12 -18.20
CA LYS A 76 7.80 -12.99 -19.27
C LYS A 76 7.01 -12.80 -20.55
#